data_AF-A0A1F3NJK1-F1
#
_entry.id   AF-A0A1F3NJK1-F1
#
_cell.length_a   1.000
_cell.length_b   1.000
_cell.length_c   1.000
_cell.angle_alpha   90.00
_cell.angle_beta   90.00
_cell.angle_gamma   90.00
#
_symmetry.space_group_name_H-M   'P 1'
#
loop_
_entity.id
_entity.type
_entity.pdbx_description
1 polymer ?
#
loop_
_entity_poly.entity_id
_entity_poly.type
_entity_poly.pdbx_seq_one_letter_code
_entity_poly.pdbx_strand_id
1 'polypeptide(L)'
;MRIESKIPYLSFALVIIALVFVSCTVRNDIRPGSGIKASDAIVTSARRFSLEKTDSCTILTITDPWQGASGIKQVYYLVNRINGESLSSDKLSIIEVPLKKIICMSTTHVAMIEALGAEDAITGVSGKDFIYNEKINERISQDLIYDVGYESGLNNELIISLSPDLIMMYGIGSESTGYLGKVKELGIKVMFNADYLETDPLGKAEWIKLFGALFCREKIADSIFISVSESYNRIKSYISKNCRERPDVLMGLPFRDTWFISPGNSYISRFIEDAGGNYLWRDTKSSVSMPYGIEDVYLRSLEAEYWLNTGNAGSKREIFSLDPRLETIPCFRNGNLFNNDNRISPSGGNDYWESGILNPHLILKDIGAILHPSLFPDAELFYYRRIE
;
A
#
# COMPACT_ATOMS: atom_id res chain seq x y z
N MET A 1 6.73 5.90 82.97
CA MET A 1 7.37 4.56 82.92
C MET A 1 6.67 3.74 81.82
N ARG A 2 7.25 2.64 81.32
CA ARG A 2 6.69 1.76 80.25
C ARG A 2 5.68 0.72 80.80
N ILE A 3 5.20 -0.19 79.91
CA ILE A 3 4.42 -1.45 80.15
C ILE A 3 2.91 -1.17 80.35
N GLU A 4 1.92 -1.81 79.69
CA GLU A 4 1.82 -2.88 78.65
C GLU A 4 0.60 -2.53 77.71
N SER A 5 0.17 -3.13 76.58
CA SER A 5 0.23 -4.45 75.89
C SER A 5 -0.66 -5.56 76.53
N LYS A 6 -1.49 -6.38 75.83
CA LYS A 6 -1.98 -6.47 74.43
C LYS A 6 -3.18 -7.46 74.35
N ILE A 7 -3.78 -7.68 73.16
CA ILE A 7 -4.51 -8.90 72.69
C ILE A 7 -6.02 -9.08 73.09
N PRO A 8 -6.87 -9.79 72.28
CA PRO A 8 -8.32 -9.52 72.16
C PRO A 8 -9.26 -10.78 72.10
N TYR A 9 -10.38 -10.67 71.35
CA TYR A 9 -11.46 -11.67 71.07
C TYR A 9 -12.52 -11.80 72.21
N LEU A 10 -13.78 -12.26 72.01
CA LEU A 10 -14.42 -13.04 70.92
C LEU A 10 -15.96 -12.81 70.85
N SER A 11 -16.56 -13.07 69.68
CA SER A 11 -17.98 -13.33 69.31
C SER A 11 -19.17 -13.10 70.26
N PHE A 12 -20.25 -12.54 69.71
CA PHE A 12 -21.60 -13.08 69.91
C PHE A 12 -22.44 -12.98 68.61
N ALA A 13 -23.41 -13.87 68.43
CA ALA A 13 -24.29 -13.90 67.25
C ALA A 13 -25.75 -14.04 67.66
N LEU A 14 -26.68 -13.47 66.89
CA LEU A 14 -28.10 -13.78 66.98
C LEU A 14 -28.78 -13.62 65.61
N VAL A 15 -29.73 -14.51 65.30
CA VAL A 15 -30.49 -14.55 64.05
C VAL A 15 -31.98 -14.47 64.38
N ILE A 16 -32.71 -13.55 63.75
CA ILE A 16 -34.18 -13.59 63.62
C ILE A 16 -34.54 -13.23 62.17
N ILE A 17 -35.64 -13.81 61.67
CA ILE A 17 -35.98 -13.92 60.26
C ILE A 17 -37.31 -13.19 59.95
N ALA A 18 -37.34 -12.54 58.78
CA ALA A 18 -38.49 -12.13 57.96
C ALA A 18 -39.64 -11.29 58.58
N LEU A 19 -40.00 -10.23 57.83
CA LEU A 19 -41.27 -10.27 57.09
C LEU A 19 -41.18 -9.43 55.81
N VAL A 20 -42.03 -9.75 54.82
CA VAL A 20 -42.00 -9.18 53.47
C VAL A 20 -43.09 -8.12 53.33
N PHE A 21 -42.73 -6.97 52.76
CA PHE A 21 -43.67 -6.11 52.05
C PHE A 21 -43.12 -5.77 50.66
N VAL A 22 -43.78 -6.28 49.63
CA VAL A 22 -43.55 -5.87 48.24
C VAL A 22 -44.28 -4.55 48.01
N SER A 23 -43.56 -3.54 47.52
CA SER A 23 -44.15 -2.32 46.97
C SER A 23 -43.47 -2.01 45.64
N CYS A 24 -44.22 -2.11 44.54
CA CYS A 24 -43.70 -1.93 43.19
C CYS A 24 -43.61 -0.44 42.84
N THR A 25 -42.45 0.17 43.06
CA THR A 25 -42.11 1.46 42.43
C THR A 25 -41.59 1.21 41.01
N VAL A 26 -42.36 1.64 40.00
CA VAL A 26 -41.94 1.57 38.59
C VAL A 26 -40.80 2.56 38.38
N ARG A 27 -39.56 2.06 38.40
CA ARG A 27 -38.39 2.83 38.01
C ARG A 27 -38.29 2.81 36.49
N ASN A 28 -38.44 3.97 35.86
CA ASN A 28 -38.14 4.13 34.43
C ASN A 28 -36.62 4.09 34.24
N ASP A 29 -36.07 2.88 34.23
CA ASP A 29 -34.72 2.64 33.73
C ASP A 29 -34.72 2.92 32.23
N ILE A 30 -34.30 4.13 31.87
CA ILE A 30 -34.02 4.53 30.49
C ILE A 30 -32.89 3.63 29.99
N ARG A 31 -33.26 2.52 29.34
CA ARG A 31 -32.34 1.69 28.59
C ARG A 31 -31.60 2.61 27.62
N PRO A 32 -30.25 2.64 27.61
CA PRO A 32 -29.54 3.18 26.46
C PRO A 32 -30.11 2.52 25.21
N GLY A 33 -30.51 3.33 24.22
CA GLY A 33 -31.05 2.82 22.97
C GLY A 33 -30.08 1.80 22.37
N SER A 34 -30.62 0.76 21.73
CA SER A 34 -29.83 -0.33 21.14
C SER A 34 -28.65 0.26 20.37
N GLY A 35 -27.44 0.00 20.87
CA GLY A 35 -26.24 0.65 20.38
C GLY A 35 -26.15 0.52 18.86
N ILE A 36 -25.89 1.65 18.20
CA ILE A 36 -25.57 1.68 16.77
C ILE A 36 -24.54 0.57 16.54
N LYS A 37 -24.84 -0.38 15.64
CA LYS A 37 -23.85 -1.39 15.25
C LYS A 37 -22.58 -0.65 14.87
N ALA A 38 -21.44 -1.03 15.45
CA ALA A 38 -20.16 -0.57 14.93
C ALA A 38 -20.17 -0.85 13.43
N SER A 39 -20.04 0.19 12.61
CA SER A 39 -20.03 0.03 11.16
C SER A 39 -18.81 -0.82 10.80
N ASP A 40 -19.05 -1.88 10.04
CA ASP A 40 -17.97 -2.72 9.54
C ASP A 40 -16.96 -1.83 8.80
N ALA A 41 -15.71 -1.85 9.23
CA ALA A 41 -14.73 -0.85 8.84
C ALA A 41 -14.49 -0.91 7.32
N ILE A 42 -14.73 0.22 6.64
CA ILE A 42 -14.61 0.31 5.16
C ILE A 42 -13.18 -0.04 4.72
N VAL A 43 -12.19 0.32 5.53
CA VAL A 43 -10.76 0.02 5.34
C VAL A 43 -10.29 -0.86 6.50
N THR A 44 -9.54 -1.92 6.20
CA THR A 44 -9.31 -3.07 7.12
C THR A 44 -7.85 -3.52 7.20
N SER A 45 -7.09 -3.33 6.13
CA SER A 45 -5.71 -3.77 5.91
C SER A 45 -4.77 -2.59 5.70
N ALA A 46 -5.22 -1.55 5.00
CA ALA A 46 -4.49 -0.29 4.85
C ALA A 46 -4.39 0.46 6.18
N ARG A 47 -3.30 1.18 6.38
CA ARG A 47 -2.99 1.93 7.61
C ARG A 47 -2.72 3.41 7.36
N ARG A 48 -2.51 3.79 6.11
CA ARG A 48 -2.22 5.16 5.67
C ARG A 48 -3.47 5.95 5.28
N PHE A 49 -4.64 5.34 5.18
CA PHE A 49 -5.90 6.07 5.01
C PHE A 49 -7.09 5.41 5.74
N SER A 50 -8.16 6.18 5.92
CA SER A 50 -9.46 5.71 6.40
C SER A 50 -10.60 6.44 5.69
N LEU A 51 -11.72 5.73 5.47
CA LEU A 51 -12.97 6.27 4.92
C LEU A 51 -14.09 6.14 5.96
N GLU A 52 -14.80 7.23 6.23
CA GLU A 52 -15.97 7.29 7.10
C GLU A 52 -17.15 7.87 6.30
N LYS A 53 -18.33 7.23 6.35
CA LYS A 53 -19.52 7.70 5.64
C LYS A 53 -20.46 8.43 6.59
N THR A 54 -20.85 9.64 6.22
CA THR A 54 -21.90 10.43 6.88
C THR A 54 -23.12 10.53 5.97
N ASP A 55 -24.21 11.15 6.45
CA ASP A 55 -25.42 11.37 5.64
C ASP A 55 -25.18 12.30 4.43
N SER A 56 -24.14 13.15 4.48
CA SER A 56 -23.87 14.20 3.48
C SER A 56 -22.65 13.93 2.59
N CYS A 57 -21.64 13.19 3.08
CA CYS A 57 -20.38 12.98 2.37
C CYS A 57 -19.63 11.72 2.84
N THR A 58 -18.54 11.38 2.17
CA THR A 58 -17.52 10.47 2.72
C THR A 58 -16.32 11.28 3.20
N ILE A 59 -15.96 11.18 4.47
CA ILE A 59 -14.75 11.77 5.04
C ILE A 59 -13.58 10.83 4.76
N LEU A 60 -12.59 11.32 4.03
CA LEU A 60 -11.30 10.68 3.83
C LEU A 60 -10.28 11.30 4.78
N THR A 61 -9.57 10.47 5.54
CA THR A 61 -8.35 10.89 6.25
C THR A 61 -7.17 10.10 5.72
N ILE A 62 -6.13 10.80 5.24
CA ILE A 62 -4.83 10.21 4.89
C ILE A 62 -3.84 10.56 6.01
N THR A 63 -3.10 9.57 6.49
CA THR A 63 -2.15 9.68 7.63
C THR A 63 -0.73 9.42 7.15
N ASP A 64 0.17 10.33 7.49
CA ASP A 64 1.58 10.38 7.05
C ASP A 64 1.72 10.26 5.51
N PRO A 65 1.29 11.27 4.74
CA PRO A 65 1.04 11.14 3.30
C PRO A 65 2.29 11.08 2.41
N TRP A 66 3.48 11.29 2.98
CA TRP A 66 4.76 11.32 2.27
C TRP A 66 5.88 10.71 3.11
N GLN A 67 6.96 10.28 2.45
CA GLN A 67 8.10 9.63 3.10
C GLN A 67 8.73 10.57 4.14
N GLY A 68 8.78 10.12 5.40
CA GLY A 68 9.28 10.91 6.52
C GLY A 68 8.23 11.79 7.22
N ALA A 69 6.97 11.81 6.76
CA ALA A 69 5.87 12.35 7.55
C ALA A 69 5.67 11.52 8.84
N SER A 70 5.28 12.19 9.92
CA SER A 70 5.02 11.58 11.23
C SER A 70 3.98 12.39 11.99
N GLY A 71 2.85 11.78 12.33
CA GLY A 71 1.72 12.44 12.98
C GLY A 71 0.94 13.41 12.07
N ILE A 72 1.19 13.39 10.76
CA ILE A 72 0.52 14.27 9.79
C ILE A 72 -0.80 13.65 9.36
N LYS A 73 -1.87 14.45 9.31
CA LYS A 73 -3.16 14.05 8.72
C LYS A 73 -3.63 15.06 7.70
N GLN A 74 -4.13 14.57 6.57
CA GLN A 74 -4.86 15.36 5.57
C GLN A 74 -6.30 14.84 5.52
N VAL A 75 -7.26 15.75 5.66
CA VAL A 75 -8.70 15.43 5.68
C VAL A 75 -9.38 16.04 4.47
N TYR A 76 -10.14 15.20 3.77
CA TYR A 76 -10.90 15.55 2.57
C TYR A 76 -12.36 15.14 2.73
N TYR A 77 -13.26 15.95 2.17
CA TYR A 77 -14.71 15.72 2.21
C TYR A 77 -15.16 15.39 0.79
N LEU A 78 -15.44 14.11 0.53
CA LEU A 78 -15.89 13.61 -0.76
C LEU A 78 -17.41 13.83 -0.85
N VAL A 79 -17.82 14.92 -1.50
CA VAL A 79 -19.22 15.35 -1.63
C VAL A 79 -19.75 14.91 -2.99
N ASN A 80 -20.85 14.15 -3.00
CA ASN A 80 -21.51 13.79 -4.25
C ASN A 80 -22.17 15.04 -4.86
N ARG A 81 -21.85 15.33 -6.14
CA ARG A 81 -22.37 16.51 -6.87
C ARG A 81 -23.90 16.60 -6.92
N ILE A 82 -24.62 15.50 -6.63
CA ILE A 82 -26.08 15.41 -6.62
C ILE A 82 -26.72 16.09 -5.39
N ASN A 83 -26.05 16.14 -4.23
CA ASN A 83 -26.71 16.46 -2.96
C ASN A 83 -26.78 17.97 -2.62
N GLY A 84 -25.97 18.82 -3.27
CA GLY A 84 -26.11 20.29 -3.19
C GLY A 84 -25.81 20.97 -1.84
N GLU A 85 -25.38 20.23 -0.80
CA GLU A 85 -25.15 20.78 0.53
C GLU A 85 -23.86 21.61 0.64
N SER A 86 -23.97 22.79 1.27
CA SER A 86 -22.84 23.69 1.52
C SER A 86 -22.08 23.32 2.81
N LEU A 87 -21.12 22.40 2.71
CA LEU A 87 -20.20 22.10 3.83
C LEU A 87 -19.40 23.35 4.24
N SER A 88 -19.40 23.67 5.54
CA SER A 88 -18.61 24.76 6.12
C SER A 88 -17.15 24.35 6.36
N SER A 89 -16.45 23.97 5.29
CA SER A 89 -15.05 23.50 5.30
C SER A 89 -14.20 24.31 4.32
N ASP A 90 -12.87 24.09 4.31
CA ASP A 90 -11.99 24.65 3.28
C ASP A 90 -12.40 24.09 1.91
N LYS A 91 -12.59 24.98 0.92
CA LYS A 91 -12.95 24.63 -0.46
C LYS A 91 -11.91 23.73 -1.13
N LEU A 92 -10.65 23.75 -0.69
CA LEU A 92 -9.59 22.87 -1.18
C LEU A 92 -9.64 21.45 -0.57
N SER A 93 -10.27 21.29 0.60
CA SER A 93 -10.55 19.98 1.21
C SER A 93 -11.83 19.32 0.68
N ILE A 94 -12.73 20.07 0.03
CA ILE A 94 -13.96 19.52 -0.56
C ILE A 94 -13.66 18.97 -1.96
N ILE A 95 -13.79 17.66 -2.16
CA ILE A 95 -13.65 16.99 -3.46
C ILE A 95 -15.04 16.64 -3.99
N GLU A 96 -15.34 17.03 -5.22
CA GLU A 96 -16.61 16.71 -5.87
C GLU A 96 -16.55 15.34 -6.55
N VAL A 97 -17.37 14.39 -6.09
CA VAL A 97 -17.42 13.03 -6.64
C VAL A 97 -18.73 12.79 -7.43
N PRO A 98 -18.70 11.99 -8.52
CA PRO A 98 -17.51 11.38 -9.12
C PRO A 98 -16.59 12.43 -9.79
N LEU A 99 -15.29 12.15 -9.76
CA LEU A 99 -14.31 12.87 -10.58
C LEU A 99 -14.60 12.63 -12.07
N LYS A 100 -14.36 13.66 -12.89
CA LYS A 100 -14.47 13.62 -14.35
C LYS A 100 -13.13 13.86 -15.04
N LYS A 101 -12.19 14.53 -14.37
CA LYS A 101 -10.83 14.77 -14.83
C LYS A 101 -9.83 14.58 -13.70
N ILE A 102 -8.86 13.68 -13.87
CA ILE A 102 -7.75 13.44 -12.94
C ILE A 102 -6.41 13.45 -13.67
N ILE A 103 -5.38 13.95 -12.99
CA ILE A 103 -3.98 13.80 -13.39
C ILE A 103 -3.30 12.83 -12.42
N CYS A 104 -2.68 11.78 -12.98
CA CYS A 104 -2.12 10.65 -12.25
C CYS A 104 -0.59 10.75 -12.20
N MET A 105 -0.02 11.13 -11.06
CA MET A 105 1.44 11.19 -10.92
C MET A 105 2.11 9.82 -10.78
N SER A 106 1.35 8.73 -10.56
CA SER A 106 1.85 7.36 -10.42
C SER A 106 1.10 6.40 -11.32
N THR A 107 1.80 5.41 -11.87
CA THR A 107 1.26 4.23 -12.55
C THR A 107 0.25 3.47 -11.68
N THR A 108 0.48 3.41 -10.36
CA THR A 108 -0.46 2.78 -9.41
C THR A 108 -1.84 3.43 -9.42
N HIS A 109 -1.92 4.74 -9.70
CA HIS A 109 -3.19 5.45 -9.80
C HIS A 109 -3.93 5.04 -11.07
N VAL A 110 -3.22 4.87 -12.18
CA VAL A 110 -3.78 4.46 -13.47
C VAL A 110 -4.42 3.08 -13.35
N ALA A 111 -3.73 2.10 -12.76
CA ALA A 111 -4.26 0.77 -12.50
C ALA A 111 -5.51 0.78 -11.60
N MET A 112 -5.53 1.59 -10.53
CA MET A 112 -6.69 1.68 -9.63
C MET A 112 -7.91 2.39 -10.24
N ILE A 113 -7.74 3.15 -11.31
CA ILE A 113 -8.83 3.80 -12.05
C ILE A 113 -9.38 2.86 -13.14
N GLU A 114 -8.49 2.20 -13.89
CA GLU A 114 -8.85 1.27 -14.97
C GLU A 114 -9.61 0.05 -14.42
N ALA A 115 -9.17 -0.52 -13.29
CA ALA A 115 -9.87 -1.61 -12.62
C ALA A 115 -11.30 -1.25 -12.14
N LEU A 116 -11.68 0.03 -12.15
CA LEU A 116 -13.02 0.50 -11.79
C LEU A 116 -13.88 0.93 -13.00
N GLY A 117 -13.35 0.79 -14.22
CA GLY A 117 -14.02 1.27 -15.45
C GLY A 117 -14.24 2.79 -15.43
N ALA A 118 -13.21 3.53 -15.00
CA ALA A 118 -13.22 4.98 -14.83
C ALA A 118 -12.07 5.70 -15.56
N GLU A 119 -11.30 4.98 -16.37
CA GLU A 119 -10.08 5.44 -17.06
C GLU A 119 -10.32 6.64 -17.97
N ASP A 120 -11.52 6.80 -18.52
CA ASP A 120 -11.92 7.97 -19.33
C ASP A 120 -11.74 9.30 -18.59
N ALA A 121 -11.74 9.30 -17.24
CA ALA A 121 -11.45 10.47 -16.44
C ALA A 121 -9.97 10.85 -16.37
N ILE A 122 -9.04 9.95 -16.74
CA ILE A 122 -7.61 10.28 -16.80
C ILE A 122 -7.42 11.23 -17.99
N THR A 123 -6.88 12.42 -17.70
CA THR A 123 -6.54 13.44 -18.72
C THR A 123 -5.04 13.74 -18.79
N GLY A 124 -4.26 13.31 -17.79
CA GLY A 124 -2.81 13.41 -17.82
C GLY A 124 -2.11 12.43 -16.90
N VAL A 125 -0.87 12.12 -17.22
CA VAL A 125 0.03 11.21 -16.48
C VAL A 125 1.40 11.85 -16.28
N SER A 126 2.20 11.34 -15.35
CA SER A 126 3.59 11.75 -15.12
C SER A 126 4.55 10.70 -15.67
N GLY A 127 5.28 11.02 -16.74
CA GLY A 127 6.23 10.08 -17.35
C GLY A 127 5.52 8.97 -18.12
N LYS A 128 4.88 9.33 -19.23
CA LYS A 128 4.05 8.45 -20.07
C LYS A 128 4.74 7.16 -20.49
N ASP A 129 6.06 7.19 -20.68
CA ASP A 129 6.82 6.05 -21.20
C ASP A 129 6.87 4.88 -20.18
N PHE A 130 6.60 5.16 -18.90
CA PHE A 130 6.46 4.16 -17.83
C PHE A 130 5.09 3.46 -17.80
N ILE A 131 4.12 3.85 -18.63
CA ILE A 131 2.79 3.23 -18.68
C ILE A 131 2.89 1.86 -19.36
N TYR A 132 2.32 0.84 -18.72
CA TYR A 132 2.19 -0.50 -19.29
C TYR A 132 0.88 -0.67 -20.07
N ASN A 133 -0.25 -0.27 -19.49
CA ASN A 133 -1.61 -0.51 -20.01
C ASN A 133 -1.79 -0.02 -21.46
N GLU A 134 -2.15 -0.95 -22.35
CA GLU A 134 -2.29 -0.71 -23.78
C GLU A 134 -3.39 0.32 -24.12
N LYS A 135 -4.52 0.32 -23.40
CA LYS A 135 -5.62 1.28 -23.62
C LYS A 135 -5.24 2.70 -23.20
N ILE A 136 -4.41 2.84 -22.17
CA ILE A 136 -3.89 4.14 -21.74
C ILE A 136 -2.83 4.62 -22.75
N ASN A 137 -1.93 3.74 -23.20
CA ASN A 137 -0.96 4.03 -24.26
C ASN A 137 -1.62 4.39 -25.59
N GLU A 138 -2.72 3.73 -25.97
CA GLU A 138 -3.54 4.10 -27.13
C GLU A 138 -4.05 5.54 -26.99
N ARG A 139 -4.67 5.88 -25.85
CA ARG A 139 -5.20 7.22 -25.58
C ARG A 139 -4.12 8.31 -25.44
N ILE A 140 -2.90 7.95 -25.05
CA ILE A 140 -1.72 8.82 -25.12
C ILE A 140 -1.35 9.09 -26.59
N SER A 141 -1.36 8.06 -27.45
CA SER A 141 -1.06 8.23 -28.89
C SER A 141 -2.16 8.95 -29.69
N GLN A 142 -3.35 9.13 -29.10
CA GLN A 142 -4.49 9.88 -29.65
C GLN A 142 -4.59 11.32 -29.10
N ASP A 143 -3.60 11.81 -28.35
CA ASP A 143 -3.61 13.12 -27.67
C ASP A 143 -4.86 13.31 -26.75
N LEU A 144 -5.33 12.22 -26.13
CA LEU A 144 -6.43 12.22 -25.14
C LEU A 144 -5.92 12.17 -23.68
N ILE A 145 -4.66 11.80 -23.48
CA ILE A 145 -3.94 11.80 -22.21
C ILE A 145 -2.57 12.41 -22.44
N TYR A 146 -2.22 13.45 -21.69
CA TYR A 146 -0.98 14.20 -21.86
C TYR A 146 0.04 13.87 -20.78
N ASP A 147 1.33 13.86 -21.13
CA ASP A 147 2.39 13.82 -20.12
C ASP A 147 2.59 15.22 -19.53
N VAL A 148 2.42 15.35 -18.20
CA VAL A 148 2.60 16.61 -17.48
C VAL A 148 4.02 16.81 -16.96
N GLY A 149 4.92 15.84 -17.17
CA GLY A 149 6.26 15.80 -16.60
C GLY A 149 6.28 15.32 -15.15
N TYR A 150 7.46 15.37 -14.54
CA TYR A 150 7.71 14.90 -13.17
C TYR A 150 8.62 15.87 -12.40
N GLU A 151 8.61 15.76 -11.07
CA GLU A 151 9.45 16.53 -10.13
C GLU A 151 9.47 18.05 -10.42
N SER A 152 10.61 18.59 -10.88
CA SER A 152 10.81 20.01 -11.20
C SER A 152 10.47 20.38 -12.65
N GLY A 153 10.22 19.38 -13.51
CA GLY A 153 9.87 19.55 -14.92
C GLY A 153 8.37 19.62 -15.21
N LEU A 154 7.53 19.87 -14.21
CA LEU A 154 6.07 19.92 -14.37
C LEU A 154 5.62 21.05 -15.31
N ASN A 155 4.86 20.69 -16.34
CA ASN A 155 4.27 21.64 -17.28
C ASN A 155 3.00 22.26 -16.69
N ASN A 156 3.18 23.34 -15.91
CA ASN A 156 2.09 24.04 -15.25
C ASN A 156 1.04 24.59 -16.23
N GLU A 157 1.44 25.07 -17.41
CA GLU A 157 0.51 25.60 -18.42
C GLU A 157 -0.41 24.51 -18.95
N LEU A 158 0.14 23.34 -19.27
CA LEU A 158 -0.62 22.15 -19.64
C LEU A 158 -1.54 21.68 -18.50
N ILE A 159 -1.05 21.61 -17.27
CA ILE A 159 -1.85 21.24 -16.09
C ILE A 159 -3.07 22.16 -15.92
N ILE A 160 -2.89 23.48 -16.12
CA ILE A 160 -3.97 24.46 -16.08
C ILE A 160 -4.94 24.24 -17.26
N SER A 161 -4.44 24.04 -18.48
CA SER A 161 -5.29 23.85 -19.67
C SER A 161 -6.13 22.58 -19.63
N LEU A 162 -5.60 21.50 -19.02
CA LEU A 162 -6.34 20.26 -18.78
C LEU A 162 -7.53 20.48 -17.82
N SER A 163 -7.42 21.44 -16.89
CA SER A 163 -8.47 21.80 -15.92
C SER A 163 -9.01 20.58 -15.14
N PRO A 164 -8.17 19.90 -14.34
CA PRO A 164 -8.55 18.69 -13.61
C PRO A 164 -9.44 18.98 -12.39
N ASP A 165 -10.33 18.04 -12.02
CA ASP A 165 -11.02 18.06 -10.72
C ASP A 165 -10.04 17.76 -9.57
N LEU A 166 -9.00 16.97 -9.84
CA LEU A 166 -7.99 16.51 -8.87
C LEU A 166 -6.64 16.20 -9.55
N ILE A 167 -5.53 16.52 -8.89
CA ILE A 167 -4.21 15.91 -9.15
C ILE A 167 -3.89 14.97 -7.99
N MET A 168 -3.58 13.71 -8.28
CA MET A 168 -3.18 12.74 -7.26
C MET A 168 -1.67 12.49 -7.33
N MET A 169 -0.97 12.90 -6.27
CA MET A 169 0.48 12.89 -6.13
C MET A 169 0.96 11.79 -5.16
N TYR A 170 2.23 11.40 -5.26
CA TYR A 170 2.96 10.69 -4.20
C TYR A 170 4.03 11.65 -3.63
N GLY A 171 4.73 11.26 -2.55
CA GLY A 171 5.57 12.19 -1.80
C GLY A 171 6.93 11.65 -1.36
N ILE A 172 7.96 11.86 -2.18
CA ILE A 172 9.36 11.62 -1.77
C ILE A 172 9.82 12.80 -0.89
N GLY A 173 10.09 12.51 0.38
CA GLY A 173 10.66 13.45 1.35
C GLY A 173 9.81 14.69 1.64
N SER A 174 10.40 15.65 2.34
CA SER A 174 9.79 16.97 2.63
C SER A 174 9.72 17.87 1.40
N GLU A 175 10.60 17.72 0.42
CA GLU A 175 10.64 18.54 -0.80
C GLU A 175 9.33 18.44 -1.61
N SER A 176 8.67 17.28 -1.56
CA SER A 176 7.31 17.07 -2.10
C SER A 176 6.27 18.10 -1.61
N THR A 177 6.46 18.70 -0.44
CA THR A 177 5.59 19.77 0.07
C THR A 177 5.81 21.14 -0.62
N GLY A 178 6.98 21.38 -1.22
CA GLY A 178 7.25 22.58 -2.02
C GLY A 178 6.54 22.56 -3.37
N TYR A 179 6.50 21.40 -4.03
CA TYR A 179 5.73 21.19 -5.26
C TYR A 179 4.21 21.30 -4.99
N LEU A 180 3.74 20.73 -3.87
CA LEU A 180 2.35 20.86 -3.41
C LEU A 180 1.92 22.34 -3.28
N GLY A 181 2.80 23.20 -2.74
CA GLY A 181 2.53 24.64 -2.60
C GLY A 181 2.21 25.29 -3.94
N LYS A 182 3.14 25.17 -4.90
CA LYS A 182 2.99 25.74 -6.25
C LYS A 182 1.72 25.26 -6.96
N VAL A 183 1.38 23.98 -6.88
CA VAL A 183 0.18 23.44 -7.53
C VAL A 183 -1.11 23.94 -6.85
N LYS A 184 -1.11 24.10 -5.52
CA LYS A 184 -2.25 24.68 -4.79
C LYS A 184 -2.41 26.18 -5.02
N GLU A 185 -1.34 26.92 -5.26
CA GLU A 185 -1.38 28.35 -5.64
C GLU A 185 -2.14 28.57 -6.97
N LEU A 186 -2.19 27.56 -7.85
CA LEU A 186 -3.00 27.58 -9.08
C LEU A 186 -4.51 27.33 -8.82
N GLY A 187 -4.93 27.15 -7.57
CA GLY A 187 -6.31 26.83 -7.18
C GLY A 187 -6.72 25.38 -7.46
N ILE A 188 -5.79 24.52 -7.90
CA ILE A 188 -6.06 23.14 -8.26
C ILE A 188 -6.06 22.26 -7.00
N LYS A 189 -7.02 21.33 -6.92
CA LYS A 189 -7.14 20.40 -5.80
C LYS A 189 -6.07 19.31 -5.91
N VAL A 190 -5.39 19.03 -4.80
CA VAL A 190 -4.30 18.03 -4.74
C VAL A 190 -4.52 17.07 -3.57
N MET A 191 -4.35 15.78 -3.85
CA MET A 191 -4.41 14.69 -2.87
C MET A 191 -3.13 13.85 -2.93
N PHE A 192 -2.57 13.52 -1.76
CA PHE A 192 -1.48 12.54 -1.69
C PHE A 192 -2.05 11.12 -1.60
N ASN A 193 -1.47 10.22 -2.38
CA ASN A 193 -1.55 8.79 -2.18
C ASN A 193 -0.28 8.33 -1.44
N ALA A 194 -0.45 7.41 -0.49
CA ALA A 194 0.62 6.84 0.35
C ALA A 194 0.68 5.31 0.24
N ASP A 195 0.16 4.73 -0.85
CA ASP A 195 0.14 3.29 -1.12
C ASP A 195 1.54 2.64 -1.09
N TYR A 196 2.60 3.35 -1.48
CA TYR A 196 4.00 2.92 -1.42
C TYR A 196 4.60 2.98 0.00
N LEU A 197 3.92 3.63 0.96
CA LEU A 197 4.30 3.69 2.38
C LEU A 197 3.55 2.66 3.25
N GLU A 198 2.71 1.83 2.66
CA GLU A 198 2.10 0.67 3.32
C GLU A 198 3.14 -0.45 3.50
N THR A 199 3.08 -1.12 4.66
CA THR A 199 4.02 -2.20 5.03
C THR A 199 3.48 -3.60 4.73
N ASP A 200 2.31 -3.69 4.08
CA ASP A 200 1.57 -4.92 3.84
C ASP A 200 1.00 -4.94 2.40
N PRO A 201 1.17 -6.03 1.62
CA PRO A 201 0.67 -6.11 0.24
C PRO A 201 -0.86 -5.96 0.08
N LEU A 202 -1.67 -6.40 1.05
CA LEU A 202 -3.12 -6.16 1.03
C LEU A 202 -3.43 -4.74 1.50
N GLY A 203 -2.65 -4.19 2.43
CA GLY A 203 -2.66 -2.76 2.73
C GLY A 203 -2.44 -1.89 1.49
N LYS A 204 -1.53 -2.28 0.59
CA LYS A 204 -1.34 -1.63 -0.73
C LYS A 204 -2.58 -1.76 -1.63
N ALA A 205 -3.11 -2.97 -1.79
CA ALA A 205 -4.23 -3.23 -2.69
C ALA A 205 -5.55 -2.56 -2.25
N GLU A 206 -5.78 -2.39 -0.94
CA GLU A 206 -7.02 -1.80 -0.43
C GLU A 206 -7.18 -0.31 -0.78
N TRP A 207 -6.11 0.38 -1.19
CA TRP A 207 -6.19 1.75 -1.72
C TRP A 207 -7.15 1.89 -2.91
N ILE A 208 -7.50 0.80 -3.62
CA ILE A 208 -8.58 0.81 -4.62
C ILE A 208 -9.91 1.34 -4.05
N LYS A 209 -10.17 1.17 -2.74
CA LYS A 209 -11.39 1.70 -2.09
C LYS A 209 -11.42 3.24 -2.03
N LEU A 210 -10.27 3.91 -1.99
CA LEU A 210 -10.20 5.38 -2.16
C LEU A 210 -10.68 5.75 -3.56
N PHE A 211 -10.16 5.11 -4.60
CA PHE A 211 -10.62 5.34 -5.98
C PHE A 211 -12.10 4.97 -6.15
N GLY A 212 -12.56 3.90 -5.49
CA GLY A 212 -13.98 3.56 -5.35
C GLY A 212 -14.83 4.72 -4.84
N ALA A 213 -14.39 5.41 -3.78
CA ALA A 213 -15.08 6.58 -3.26
C ALA A 213 -14.99 7.82 -4.18
N LEU A 214 -13.83 8.05 -4.82
CA LEU A 214 -13.61 9.16 -5.75
C LEU A 214 -14.44 9.07 -7.04
N PHE A 215 -14.77 7.86 -7.50
CA PHE A 215 -15.53 7.62 -8.74
C PHE A 215 -16.96 7.11 -8.52
N CYS A 216 -17.43 7.02 -7.26
CA CYS A 216 -18.72 6.40 -6.91
C CYS A 216 -18.85 4.97 -7.51
N ARG A 217 -17.85 4.15 -7.17
CA ARG A 217 -17.58 2.78 -7.63
C ARG A 217 -17.30 1.83 -6.46
N GLU A 218 -17.66 2.20 -5.22
CA GLU A 218 -17.22 1.49 -4.01
C GLU A 218 -17.53 -0.01 -4.05
N LYS A 219 -18.73 -0.40 -4.50
CA LYS A 219 -19.12 -1.82 -4.63
C LYS A 219 -18.19 -2.65 -5.52
N ILE A 220 -17.60 -2.02 -6.54
CA ILE A 220 -16.66 -2.67 -7.46
C ILE A 220 -15.28 -2.74 -6.80
N ALA A 221 -14.81 -1.65 -6.18
CA ALA A 221 -13.57 -1.62 -5.40
C ALA A 221 -13.56 -2.65 -4.26
N ASP A 222 -14.66 -2.75 -3.50
CA ASP A 222 -14.86 -3.74 -2.44
C ASP A 222 -14.82 -5.18 -3.01
N SER A 223 -15.54 -5.45 -4.11
CA SER A 223 -15.57 -6.77 -4.73
C SER A 223 -14.21 -7.21 -5.27
N ILE A 224 -13.42 -6.29 -5.83
CA ILE A 224 -12.05 -6.55 -6.30
C ILE A 224 -11.16 -6.84 -5.10
N PHE A 225 -11.18 -5.99 -4.09
CA PHE A 225 -10.35 -6.15 -2.90
C PHE A 225 -10.65 -7.45 -2.13
N ILE A 226 -11.92 -7.86 -2.01
CA ILE A 226 -12.31 -9.13 -1.41
C ILE A 226 -11.71 -10.30 -2.21
N SER A 227 -11.91 -10.35 -3.53
CA SER A 227 -11.38 -11.43 -4.39
C SER A 227 -9.84 -11.54 -4.34
N VAL A 228 -9.15 -10.39 -4.33
CA VAL A 228 -7.69 -10.30 -4.20
C VAL A 228 -7.21 -10.76 -2.83
N SER A 229 -7.84 -10.31 -1.74
CA SER A 229 -7.44 -10.64 -0.38
C SER A 229 -7.74 -12.09 0.00
N GLU A 230 -8.86 -12.66 -0.44
CA GLU A 230 -9.14 -14.10 -0.32
C GLU A 230 -8.11 -14.93 -1.09
N SER A 231 -7.75 -14.51 -2.31
CA SER A 231 -6.78 -15.22 -3.14
C SER A 231 -5.36 -15.16 -2.57
N TYR A 232 -4.92 -13.99 -2.08
CA TYR A 232 -3.64 -13.83 -1.38
C TYR A 232 -3.58 -14.72 -0.13
N ASN A 233 -4.59 -14.66 0.74
CA ASN A 233 -4.62 -15.44 1.97
C ASN A 233 -4.73 -16.95 1.71
N ARG A 234 -5.40 -17.38 0.64
CA ARG A 234 -5.43 -18.78 0.18
C ARG A 234 -4.04 -19.26 -0.23
N ILE A 235 -3.31 -18.48 -1.03
CA ILE A 235 -1.95 -18.81 -1.49
C ILE A 235 -0.96 -18.83 -0.31
N LYS A 236 -0.95 -17.78 0.51
CA LYS A 236 -0.16 -17.70 1.76
C LYS A 236 -0.40 -18.89 2.69
N SER A 237 -1.67 -19.26 2.88
CA SER A 237 -2.07 -20.42 3.70
C SER A 237 -1.68 -21.75 3.08
N TYR A 238 -1.61 -21.86 1.75
CA TYR A 238 -1.15 -23.05 1.05
C TYR A 238 0.36 -23.21 1.18
N ILE A 239 1.14 -22.16 0.90
CA ILE A 239 2.60 -22.17 1.04
C ILE A 239 2.99 -22.50 2.48
N SER A 240 2.49 -21.74 3.46
CA SER A 240 2.81 -21.90 4.88
C SER A 240 2.51 -23.30 5.46
N LYS A 241 1.59 -24.07 4.86
CA LYS A 241 1.26 -25.45 5.26
C LYS A 241 2.12 -26.52 4.60
N ASN A 242 2.82 -26.21 3.50
CA ASN A 242 3.50 -27.20 2.67
C ASN A 242 5.01 -26.93 2.43
N CYS A 243 5.49 -25.68 2.63
CA CYS A 243 6.92 -25.38 2.64
C CYS A 243 7.61 -26.11 3.81
N ARG A 244 8.71 -26.81 3.52
CA ARG A 244 9.49 -27.54 4.53
C ARG A 244 10.70 -26.77 5.02
N GLU A 245 11.31 -26.04 4.10
CA GLU A 245 12.47 -25.17 4.28
C GLU A 245 12.05 -23.73 3.95
N ARG A 246 12.90 -22.75 4.27
CA ARG A 246 12.68 -21.34 3.93
C ARG A 246 13.99 -20.79 3.37
N PRO A 247 14.14 -20.72 2.03
CA PRO A 247 15.42 -20.34 1.45
C PRO A 247 15.71 -18.85 1.66
N ASP A 248 17.00 -18.50 1.75
CA ASP A 248 17.44 -17.13 2.00
C ASP A 248 17.52 -16.30 0.72
N VAL A 249 16.95 -15.10 0.76
CA VAL A 249 16.61 -14.28 -0.42
C VAL A 249 17.27 -12.90 -0.35
N LEU A 250 18.07 -12.60 -1.39
CA LEU A 250 18.59 -11.28 -1.72
C LEU A 250 17.58 -10.50 -2.58
N MET A 251 17.48 -9.18 -2.35
CA MET A 251 16.59 -8.28 -3.09
C MET A 251 17.35 -7.07 -3.66
N GLY A 252 16.98 -6.65 -4.87
CA GLY A 252 17.46 -5.40 -5.46
C GLY A 252 18.77 -5.52 -6.22
N LEU A 253 19.33 -4.37 -6.60
CA LEU A 253 20.59 -4.23 -7.34
C LEU A 253 21.30 -2.96 -6.83
N PRO A 254 22.65 -2.90 -6.80
CA PRO A 254 23.33 -1.66 -6.47
C PRO A 254 23.15 -0.59 -7.56
N PHE A 255 23.12 0.67 -7.12
CA PHE A 255 23.03 1.86 -7.97
C PHE A 255 24.04 2.90 -7.48
N ARG A 256 25.02 3.25 -8.34
CA ARG A 256 26.10 4.21 -8.02
C ARG A 256 26.79 3.88 -6.68
N ASP A 257 27.41 2.71 -6.65
CA ASP A 257 28.18 2.17 -5.51
C ASP A 257 27.41 1.94 -4.19
N THR A 258 26.10 2.21 -4.18
CA THR A 258 25.20 2.09 -3.03
C THR A 258 24.10 1.07 -3.31
N TRP A 259 23.84 0.17 -2.37
CA TRP A 259 22.69 -0.74 -2.44
C TRP A 259 21.59 -0.25 -1.50
N PHE A 260 20.42 0.10 -2.06
CA PHE A 260 19.30 0.64 -1.29
C PHE A 260 18.39 -0.50 -0.80
N ILE A 261 18.74 -1.06 0.35
CA ILE A 261 18.08 -2.20 0.97
C ILE A 261 16.74 -1.78 1.58
N SER A 262 15.67 -2.53 1.28
CA SER A 262 14.37 -2.33 1.95
C SER A 262 14.41 -2.87 3.38
N PRO A 263 13.82 -2.19 4.38
CA PRO A 263 13.82 -2.69 5.75
C PRO A 263 12.96 -3.94 5.93
N GLY A 264 13.23 -4.69 7.00
CA GLY A 264 12.49 -5.90 7.38
C GLY A 264 11.00 -5.68 7.67
N ASN A 265 10.61 -4.44 8.00
CA ASN A 265 9.21 -4.02 8.12
C ASN A 265 8.58 -3.49 6.81
N SER A 266 9.15 -3.76 5.64
CA SER A 266 8.61 -3.37 4.33
C SER A 266 7.60 -4.40 3.78
N TYR A 267 6.76 -3.97 2.82
CA TYR A 267 5.89 -4.88 2.08
C TYR A 267 6.67 -5.93 1.24
N ILE A 268 7.91 -5.62 0.84
CA ILE A 268 8.80 -6.57 0.15
C ILE A 268 9.23 -7.69 1.10
N SER A 269 9.66 -7.35 2.31
CA SER A 269 9.96 -8.34 3.36
C SER A 269 8.72 -9.21 3.68
N ARG A 270 7.52 -8.58 3.74
CA ARG A 270 6.23 -9.29 3.91
C ARG A 270 5.93 -10.26 2.76
N PHE A 271 6.19 -9.89 1.50
CA PHE A 271 6.05 -10.80 0.36
C PHE A 271 6.95 -12.03 0.50
N ILE A 272 8.23 -11.86 0.86
CA ILE A 272 9.16 -13.00 1.04
C ILE A 272 8.74 -13.88 2.23
N GLU A 273 8.36 -13.28 3.36
CA GLU A 273 7.91 -14.02 4.55
C GLU A 273 6.66 -14.87 4.26
N ASP A 274 5.70 -14.30 3.53
CA ASP A 274 4.43 -14.93 3.13
C ASP A 274 4.61 -15.97 2.00
N ALA A 275 5.61 -15.77 1.12
CA ALA A 275 6.04 -16.73 0.11
C ALA A 275 6.89 -17.87 0.67
N GLY A 276 7.08 -17.94 1.99
CA GLY A 276 7.85 -19.00 2.63
C GLY A 276 9.36 -18.90 2.41
N GLY A 277 9.91 -17.71 2.14
CA GLY A 277 11.34 -17.45 2.17
C GLY A 277 11.81 -16.83 3.49
N ASN A 278 13.12 -16.61 3.58
CA ASN A 278 13.76 -15.72 4.54
C ASN A 278 14.31 -14.50 3.77
N TYR A 279 13.86 -13.29 4.08
CA TYR A 279 14.52 -12.10 3.53
C TYR A 279 15.77 -11.77 4.34
N LEU A 280 16.93 -11.61 3.70
CA LEU A 280 18.20 -11.40 4.41
C LEU A 280 18.17 -10.23 5.42
N TRP A 281 17.45 -9.14 5.17
CA TRP A 281 17.33 -8.00 6.10
C TRP A 281 16.03 -8.00 6.94
N ARG A 282 15.32 -9.13 7.06
CA ARG A 282 14.03 -9.26 7.77
C ARG A 282 14.00 -8.71 9.20
N ASP A 283 15.12 -8.76 9.93
CA ASP A 283 15.19 -8.36 11.34
C ASP A 283 15.50 -6.85 11.51
N THR A 284 15.64 -6.10 10.41
CA THR A 284 15.88 -4.64 10.41
C THR A 284 14.58 -3.84 10.49
N LYS A 285 14.67 -2.60 11.01
CA LYS A 285 13.52 -1.68 11.09
C LYS A 285 13.88 -0.26 10.64
N SER A 286 13.14 0.28 9.68
CA SER A 286 13.27 1.65 9.17
C SER A 286 11.94 2.16 8.57
N SER A 287 11.80 3.48 8.47
CA SER A 287 10.74 4.15 7.68
C SER A 287 11.16 4.46 6.24
N VAL A 288 12.42 4.21 5.89
CA VAL A 288 13.04 4.51 4.58
C VAL A 288 13.99 3.38 4.15
N SER A 289 14.31 3.30 2.85
CA SER A 289 15.37 2.42 2.33
C SER A 289 16.71 2.72 3.01
N MET A 290 17.45 1.67 3.33
CA MET A 290 18.73 1.73 4.05
C MET A 290 19.88 1.64 3.03
N PRO A 291 20.75 2.66 2.91
CA PRO A 291 21.92 2.57 2.06
C PRO A 291 22.99 1.69 2.72
N TYR A 292 23.49 0.70 1.99
CA TYR A 292 24.65 -0.12 2.35
C TYR A 292 25.71 -0.04 1.24
N GLY A 293 26.98 -0.26 1.59
CA GLY A 293 28.02 -0.47 0.60
C GLY A 293 27.84 -1.81 -0.12
N ILE A 294 28.30 -1.91 -1.37
CA ILE A 294 28.23 -3.18 -2.13
C ILE A 294 28.93 -4.31 -1.37
N GLU A 295 30.01 -4.03 -0.63
CA GLU A 295 30.76 -5.03 0.13
C GLU A 295 30.00 -5.61 1.33
N ASP A 296 29.29 -4.77 2.09
CA ASP A 296 28.44 -5.22 3.21
C ASP A 296 27.33 -6.16 2.71
N VAL A 297 26.71 -5.80 1.58
CA VAL A 297 25.66 -6.60 0.95
C VAL A 297 26.24 -7.87 0.35
N TYR A 298 27.36 -7.80 -0.35
CA TYR A 298 28.06 -8.94 -0.93
C TYR A 298 28.40 -10.00 0.13
N LEU A 299 29.00 -9.59 1.25
CA LEU A 299 29.36 -10.52 2.34
C LEU A 299 28.13 -11.25 2.91
N ARG A 300 27.01 -10.54 3.11
CA ARG A 300 25.74 -11.16 3.54
C ARG A 300 25.09 -12.01 2.44
N SER A 301 25.28 -11.64 1.18
CA SER A 301 24.72 -12.35 0.03
C SER A 301 25.34 -13.73 -0.18
N LEU A 302 26.48 -14.04 0.45
CA LEU A 302 27.05 -15.39 0.45
C LEU A 302 26.13 -16.44 1.11
N GLU A 303 25.12 -16.00 1.88
CA GLU A 303 24.06 -16.85 2.44
C GLU A 303 22.84 -17.01 1.49
N ALA A 304 22.76 -16.24 0.38
CA ALA A 304 21.58 -16.20 -0.47
C ALA A 304 21.48 -17.38 -1.45
N GLU A 305 20.35 -18.08 -1.40
CA GLU A 305 19.97 -19.14 -2.35
C GLU A 305 19.23 -18.60 -3.58
N TYR A 306 18.54 -17.45 -3.43
CA TYR A 306 17.81 -16.75 -4.49
C TYR A 306 18.10 -15.25 -4.49
N TRP A 307 18.00 -14.63 -5.67
CA TRP A 307 18.13 -13.19 -5.87
C TRP A 307 16.98 -12.67 -6.72
N LEU A 308 16.13 -11.82 -6.15
CA LEU A 308 14.94 -11.29 -6.81
C LEU A 308 15.03 -9.77 -7.02
N ASN A 309 14.31 -9.28 -8.04
CA ASN A 309 14.24 -7.87 -8.43
C ASN A 309 15.64 -7.29 -8.71
N THR A 310 16.37 -7.87 -9.67
CA THR A 310 17.71 -7.42 -10.12
C THR A 310 17.69 -6.08 -10.88
N GLY A 311 16.82 -5.14 -10.49
CA GLY A 311 16.74 -3.78 -10.99
C GLY A 311 16.61 -3.70 -12.52
N ASN A 312 17.51 -2.94 -13.14
CA ASN A 312 17.53 -2.73 -14.59
C ASN A 312 18.40 -3.76 -15.34
N ALA A 313 18.97 -4.77 -14.66
CA ALA A 313 19.85 -5.74 -15.30
C ALA A 313 19.03 -6.81 -16.05
N GLY A 314 19.09 -6.77 -17.39
CA GLY A 314 18.41 -7.69 -18.28
C GLY A 314 18.99 -9.11 -18.29
N SER A 315 20.30 -9.23 -18.04
CA SER A 315 21.11 -10.45 -18.10
C SER A 315 22.13 -10.55 -16.95
N LYS A 316 22.66 -11.75 -16.66
CA LYS A 316 23.76 -11.95 -15.70
C LYS A 316 25.01 -11.14 -16.06
N ARG A 317 25.24 -10.88 -17.36
CA ARG A 317 26.37 -10.09 -17.84
C ARG A 317 26.32 -8.64 -17.36
N GLU A 318 25.12 -8.05 -17.27
CA GLU A 318 24.95 -6.69 -16.75
C GLU A 318 25.20 -6.64 -15.25
N ILE A 319 24.75 -7.65 -14.49
CA ILE A 319 25.05 -7.78 -13.05
C ILE A 319 26.56 -7.87 -12.81
N PHE A 320 27.27 -8.73 -13.57
CA PHE A 320 28.74 -8.82 -13.55
C PHE A 320 29.43 -7.49 -13.91
N SER A 321 28.84 -6.72 -14.84
CA SER A 321 29.39 -5.44 -15.29
C SER A 321 29.23 -4.30 -14.27
N LEU A 322 28.42 -4.48 -13.22
CA LEU A 322 28.29 -3.52 -12.11
C LEU A 322 29.35 -3.76 -11.03
N ASP A 323 29.54 -5.02 -10.60
CA ASP A 323 30.67 -5.42 -9.75
C ASP A 323 30.98 -6.92 -9.99
N PRO A 324 32.18 -7.27 -10.51
CA PRO A 324 32.56 -8.66 -10.76
C PRO A 324 32.48 -9.59 -9.55
N ARG A 325 32.57 -9.08 -8.31
CA ARG A 325 32.43 -9.90 -7.08
C ARG A 325 31.09 -10.62 -7.01
N LEU A 326 30.05 -10.04 -7.61
CA LEU A 326 28.68 -10.55 -7.60
C LEU A 326 28.54 -11.90 -8.32
N GLU A 327 29.47 -12.27 -9.23
CA GLU A 327 29.46 -13.59 -9.89
C GLU A 327 29.73 -14.75 -8.93
N THR A 328 30.32 -14.45 -7.77
CA THR A 328 30.75 -15.47 -6.81
C THR A 328 29.64 -15.90 -5.83
N ILE A 329 28.55 -15.13 -5.79
CA ILE A 329 27.38 -15.35 -4.93
C ILE A 329 26.69 -16.69 -5.33
N PRO A 330 26.27 -17.55 -4.38
CA PRO A 330 25.73 -18.87 -4.70
C PRO A 330 24.52 -18.84 -5.64
N CYS A 331 23.55 -17.95 -5.40
CA CYS A 331 22.39 -17.79 -6.26
C CYS A 331 22.76 -17.35 -7.70
N PHE A 332 23.81 -16.54 -7.89
CA PHE A 332 24.30 -16.17 -9.22
C PHE A 332 24.79 -17.40 -9.99
N ARG A 333 25.65 -18.20 -9.35
CA ARG A 333 26.27 -19.42 -9.91
C ARG A 333 25.24 -20.50 -10.23
N ASN A 334 24.26 -20.69 -9.35
CA ASN A 334 23.17 -21.64 -9.53
C ASN A 334 22.13 -21.16 -10.56
N GLY A 335 22.18 -19.89 -10.98
CA GLY A 335 21.19 -19.29 -11.88
C GLY A 335 19.85 -19.01 -11.19
N ASN A 336 19.82 -18.86 -9.88
CA ASN A 336 18.61 -18.55 -9.09
C ASN A 336 18.36 -17.04 -9.01
N LEU A 337 18.56 -16.32 -10.12
CA LEU A 337 18.28 -14.90 -10.23
C LEU A 337 17.02 -14.67 -11.05
N PHE A 338 16.14 -13.80 -10.57
CA PHE A 338 14.87 -13.47 -11.20
C PHE A 338 14.61 -11.96 -11.10
N ASN A 339 13.94 -11.41 -12.10
CA ASN A 339 13.58 -10.00 -12.12
C ASN A 339 12.09 -9.81 -12.41
N ASN A 340 11.53 -8.70 -11.91
CA ASN A 340 10.12 -8.36 -12.00
C ASN A 340 9.78 -7.57 -13.28
N ASP A 341 10.36 -8.01 -14.40
CA ASP A 341 10.35 -7.36 -15.72
C ASP A 341 9.91 -8.33 -16.84
N ASN A 342 9.12 -9.36 -16.52
CA ASN A 342 8.53 -10.26 -17.52
C ASN A 342 7.47 -9.55 -18.40
N ARG A 343 6.94 -8.43 -17.91
CA ARG A 343 5.81 -7.69 -18.51
C ARG A 343 6.19 -6.22 -18.67
N ILE A 344 6.96 -5.95 -19.73
CA ILE A 344 7.45 -4.62 -20.12
C ILE A 344 6.76 -4.19 -21.43
N SER A 345 6.27 -2.95 -21.49
CA SER A 345 5.74 -2.35 -22.72
C SER A 345 6.87 -1.83 -23.61
N PRO A 346 6.66 -1.62 -24.93
CA PRO A 346 7.72 -1.15 -25.84
C PRO A 346 8.35 0.20 -25.49
N SER A 347 7.72 1.01 -24.63
CA SER A 347 8.25 2.27 -24.10
C SER A 347 9.11 2.11 -22.83
N GLY A 348 9.08 0.94 -22.19
CA GLY A 348 9.76 0.67 -20.91
C GLY A 348 8.85 0.63 -19.67
N GLY A 349 7.54 0.77 -19.84
CA GLY A 349 6.56 0.65 -18.75
C GLY A 349 6.45 -0.77 -18.22
N ASN A 350 6.30 -0.92 -16.90
CA ASN A 350 6.40 -2.22 -16.23
C ASN A 350 5.13 -2.54 -15.43
N ASP A 351 4.46 -3.63 -15.79
CA ASP A 351 3.19 -4.05 -15.20
C ASP A 351 3.27 -4.37 -13.69
N TYR A 352 4.42 -4.82 -13.19
CA TYR A 352 4.63 -5.04 -11.75
C TYR A 352 4.53 -3.73 -10.96
N TRP A 353 4.99 -2.61 -11.55
CA TRP A 353 4.89 -1.28 -10.95
C TRP A 353 3.58 -0.55 -11.32
N GLU A 354 2.73 -1.17 -12.14
CA GLU A 354 1.41 -0.66 -12.53
C GLU A 354 0.29 -1.52 -11.94
N SER A 355 -0.15 -2.61 -12.60
CA SER A 355 -1.23 -3.47 -12.08
C SER A 355 -0.82 -4.34 -10.89
N GLY A 356 0.48 -4.56 -10.68
CA GLY A 356 1.01 -5.38 -9.57
C GLY A 356 0.52 -4.95 -8.19
N ILE A 357 0.15 -3.67 -8.01
CA ILE A 357 -0.42 -3.17 -6.76
C ILE A 357 -1.82 -3.74 -6.44
N LEU A 358 -2.62 -4.05 -7.45
CA LEU A 358 -3.91 -4.73 -7.33
C LEU A 358 -3.78 -6.25 -7.35
N ASN A 359 -2.63 -6.77 -7.80
CA ASN A 359 -2.37 -8.18 -7.98
C ASN A 359 -1.28 -8.74 -7.03
N PRO A 360 -1.24 -8.40 -5.72
CA PRO A 360 -0.25 -8.97 -4.81
C PRO A 360 -0.41 -10.49 -4.66
N HIS A 361 -1.59 -11.03 -4.98
CA HIS A 361 -1.84 -12.47 -4.99
C HIS A 361 -1.11 -13.18 -6.14
N LEU A 362 -0.88 -12.53 -7.29
CA LEU A 362 -0.05 -13.04 -8.38
C LEU A 362 1.44 -12.88 -8.05
N ILE A 363 1.86 -11.74 -7.51
CA ILE A 363 3.24 -11.53 -7.03
C ILE A 363 3.62 -12.59 -5.99
N LEU A 364 2.73 -12.88 -5.02
CA LEU A 364 2.92 -13.94 -4.03
C LEU A 364 2.99 -15.34 -4.66
N LYS A 365 2.18 -15.62 -5.70
CA LYS A 365 2.23 -16.89 -6.45
C LYS A 365 3.59 -17.04 -7.17
N ASP A 366 4.05 -16.01 -7.85
CA ASP A 366 5.32 -16.03 -8.59
C ASP A 366 6.51 -16.26 -7.66
N ILE A 367 6.62 -15.49 -6.57
CA ILE A 367 7.70 -15.66 -5.57
C ILE A 367 7.56 -17.05 -4.92
N GLY A 368 6.35 -17.50 -4.62
CA GLY A 368 6.10 -18.85 -4.10
C GLY A 368 6.54 -19.96 -5.06
N ALA A 369 6.34 -19.80 -6.36
CA ALA A 369 6.77 -20.75 -7.39
C ALA A 369 8.28 -20.72 -7.63
N ILE A 370 8.92 -19.54 -7.52
CA ILE A 370 10.38 -19.39 -7.59
C ILE A 370 11.07 -20.09 -6.41
N LEU A 371 10.60 -19.84 -5.19
CA LEU A 371 11.23 -20.38 -3.97
C LEU A 371 10.85 -21.84 -3.70
N HIS A 372 9.64 -22.26 -4.09
CA HIS A 372 9.08 -23.59 -3.81
C HIS A 372 8.46 -24.23 -5.07
N PRO A 373 9.24 -24.51 -6.14
CA PRO A 373 8.71 -24.99 -7.42
C PRO A 373 7.96 -26.33 -7.31
N SER A 374 8.25 -27.16 -6.30
CA SER A 374 7.53 -28.41 -6.03
C SER A 374 6.11 -28.21 -5.45
N LEU A 375 5.77 -27.00 -4.96
CA LEU A 375 4.42 -26.63 -4.56
C LEU A 375 3.61 -26.02 -5.72
N PHE A 376 4.30 -25.60 -6.79
CA PHE A 376 3.72 -24.96 -7.97
C PHE A 376 4.24 -25.61 -9.25
N PRO A 377 4.04 -26.93 -9.44
CA PRO A 377 4.38 -27.59 -10.70
C PRO A 377 3.64 -26.92 -11.85
N ASP A 378 4.31 -26.83 -13.01
CA ASP A 378 3.80 -26.23 -14.24
C ASP A 378 3.34 -24.76 -14.12
N ALA A 379 3.77 -24.05 -13.06
CA ALA A 379 3.40 -22.65 -12.87
C ALA A 379 4.26 -21.70 -13.71
N GLU A 380 3.65 -21.17 -14.78
CA GLU A 380 4.14 -19.96 -15.43
C GLU A 380 4.14 -18.78 -14.44
N LEU A 381 5.21 -18.00 -14.49
CA LEU A 381 5.42 -16.77 -13.72
C LEU A 381 4.79 -15.59 -14.47
N PHE A 382 4.05 -14.74 -13.76
CA PHE A 382 3.31 -13.64 -14.37
C PHE A 382 4.16 -12.38 -14.52
N TYR A 383 4.62 -11.79 -13.40
CA TYR A 383 5.46 -10.60 -13.38
C TYR A 383 6.96 -10.92 -13.41
N TYR A 384 7.34 -12.10 -12.93
CA TYR A 384 8.75 -12.51 -12.82
C TYR A 384 9.23 -13.31 -14.03
N ARG A 385 10.51 -13.12 -14.39
CA ARG A 385 11.26 -14.02 -15.27
C ARG A 385 12.60 -14.37 -14.67
N ARG A 386 13.22 -15.45 -15.15
CA ARG A 386 14.61 -15.79 -14.82
C ARG A 386 15.59 -14.85 -15.54
N ILE A 387 16.71 -14.55 -14.91
CA ILE A 387 17.84 -13.87 -15.53
C ILE A 387 18.89 -14.90 -15.98
N GLU A 388 19.22 -14.87 -17.27
CA GLU A 388 20.16 -15.78 -17.94
C GLU A 388 21.60 -15.24 -17.96
#